data_AF-A0A2S2R1F1-F1
#
_entry.id   AF-A0A2S2R1F1-F1
#
_cell.length_a   1.000
_cell.length_b   1.000
_cell.length_c   1.000
_cell.angle_alpha   90.00
_cell.angle_beta   90.00
_cell.angle_gamma   90.00
#
_symmetry.space_group_name_H-M   'P 1'
#
loop_
_entity.id
_entity.type
_entity.pdbx_description
1 polymer ?
#
loop_
_entity_poly.entity_id
_entity_poly.type
_entity_poly.pdbx_seq_one_letter_code
_entity_poly.pdbx_strand_id
1 'polypeptide(L)'
;MYTNIGLVTVRVLRTVIAMDSDPVKIAFARNNACIYGVEDRIIFLVGDFFENAHSLQKADGIVTSPPANMTKDKMQNLTDLASRVAPKVLLRLMKDQEVADLYQLENIKYYIKTEKICIDREPNSILAFLGPGINTNNRNVERTQKKVLVFSDGVSVNRRVHWVRGNNLFAYD
;
A
#
# COMPACT_ATOMS: atom_id res chain seq x y z
N MET A 1 -14.96 -7.68 17.22
CA MET A 1 -15.29 -6.80 16.07
C MET A 1 -14.09 -6.83 15.13
N TYR A 2 -14.18 -7.64 14.06
CA TYR A 2 -13.06 -8.11 13.24
C TYR A 2 -12.25 -6.97 12.60
N THR A 3 -11.01 -6.78 13.05
CA THR A 3 -10.01 -5.90 12.41
C THR A 3 -9.33 -6.63 11.25
N ASN A 4 -10.04 -6.73 10.13
CA ASN A 4 -9.56 -7.40 8.92
C ASN A 4 -8.59 -6.50 8.14
N ILE A 5 -7.37 -6.25 8.63
CA ILE A 5 -6.34 -5.62 7.78
C ILE A 5 -6.11 -6.55 6.58
N GLY A 6 -6.41 -6.10 5.37
CA GLY A 6 -6.19 -6.93 4.18
C GLY A 6 -4.72 -7.31 4.08
N LEU A 7 -4.46 -8.56 3.66
CA LEU A 7 -3.16 -9.19 3.43
C LEU A 7 -1.99 -8.20 3.50
N VAL A 8 -1.28 -8.23 4.61
CA VAL A 8 -0.05 -7.46 4.79
C VAL A 8 1.06 -8.23 4.11
N THR A 9 1.65 -7.63 3.08
CA THR A 9 2.81 -8.16 2.37
C THR A 9 4.04 -7.41 2.83
N VAL A 10 4.95 -8.11 3.49
CA VAL A 10 6.23 -7.55 3.94
C VAL A 10 7.32 -8.07 3.01
N ARG A 11 8.18 -7.18 2.48
CA ARG A 11 9.30 -7.58 1.61
C ARG A 11 10.63 -7.49 2.35
N VAL A 12 11.38 -8.59 2.33
CA VAL A 12 12.76 -8.68 2.84
C VAL A 12 13.64 -9.19 1.70
N LEU A 13 14.42 -8.32 1.07
CA LEU A 13 15.35 -8.54 -0.04
C LEU A 13 14.70 -9.18 -1.29
N ARG A 14 14.36 -10.48 -1.20
CA ARG A 14 13.76 -11.33 -2.25
C ARG A 14 12.58 -12.20 -1.76
N THR A 15 12.27 -12.19 -0.47
CA THR A 15 11.23 -13.03 0.15
C THR A 15 10.07 -12.15 0.62
N VAL A 16 8.85 -12.66 0.47
CA VAL A 16 7.63 -12.03 0.96
C VAL A 16 7.16 -12.74 2.22
N ILE A 17 6.73 -11.99 3.24
CA ILE A 17 5.92 -12.50 4.33
C ILE A 17 4.49 -12.04 4.08
N ALA A 18 3.59 -12.99 3.86
CA ALA A 18 2.17 -12.77 3.66
C ALA A 18 1.43 -13.10 4.95
N MET A 19 0.85 -12.09 5.60
CA MET A 19 0.14 -12.21 6.87
C MET A 19 -1.30 -11.72 6.76
N ASP A 20 -2.24 -12.50 7.30
CA ASP A 20 -3.64 -12.14 7.47
C ASP A 20 -4.18 -12.88 8.71
N SER A 21 -5.11 -12.27 9.44
CA SER A 21 -5.72 -12.90 10.63
C SER A 21 -6.74 -13.97 10.24
N ASP A 22 -7.23 -13.94 9.00
CA ASP A 22 -8.12 -14.95 8.45
C ASP A 22 -7.32 -16.11 7.82
N PRO A 23 -7.34 -17.33 8.41
CA PRO A 23 -6.63 -18.48 7.86
C PRO A 23 -7.14 -18.87 6.46
N VAL A 24 -8.39 -18.57 6.12
CA VAL A 24 -8.97 -18.87 4.80
C VAL A 24 -8.31 -17.99 3.73
N LYS A 25 -8.06 -16.72 4.02
CA LYS A 25 -7.35 -15.82 3.08
C LYS A 25 -5.91 -16.24 2.88
N ILE A 26 -5.22 -16.72 3.92
CA ILE A 26 -3.88 -17.28 3.79
C ILE A 26 -3.89 -18.53 2.91
N ALA A 27 -4.87 -19.43 3.08
CA ALA A 27 -5.02 -20.60 2.21
C ALA A 27 -5.23 -20.20 0.73
N PHE A 28 -6.06 -19.19 0.46
CA PHE A 28 -6.23 -18.66 -0.89
C PHE A 28 -4.97 -18.01 -1.45
N ALA A 29 -4.26 -17.21 -0.64
CA ALA A 29 -3.00 -16.58 -1.06
C ALA A 29 -1.95 -17.64 -1.43
N ARG A 30 -1.87 -18.73 -0.66
CA ARG A 30 -0.98 -19.86 -0.92
C ARG A 30 -1.34 -20.60 -2.19
N ASN A 31 -2.63 -20.93 -2.37
CA ASN A 31 -3.11 -21.55 -3.60
C ASN A 31 -2.79 -20.69 -4.84
N ASN A 32 -3.03 -19.37 -4.76
CA ASN A 32 -2.70 -18.45 -5.85
C ASN A 32 -1.19 -18.44 -6.13
N ALA A 33 -0.35 -18.37 -5.10
CA ALA A 33 1.10 -18.39 -5.26
C ALA A 33 1.61 -19.71 -5.89
N CYS A 34 0.98 -20.84 -5.57
CA CYS A 34 1.25 -22.13 -6.18
C CYS A 34 0.92 -22.11 -7.68
N ILE A 35 -0.27 -21.63 -8.06
CA ILE A 35 -0.70 -21.47 -9.46
C ILE A 35 0.28 -20.57 -10.24
N TYR A 36 0.78 -19.49 -9.64
CA TYR A 36 1.73 -18.58 -10.28
C TYR A 36 3.20 -19.04 -10.17
N GLY A 37 3.51 -20.18 -9.55
CA GLY A 37 4.86 -20.72 -9.45
C GLY A 37 5.82 -19.87 -8.60
N VAL A 38 5.31 -19.16 -7.59
CA VAL A 38 6.09 -18.27 -6.71
C VAL A 38 5.94 -18.60 -5.22
N GLU A 39 5.28 -19.71 -4.88
CA GLU A 39 5.03 -20.13 -3.49
C GLU A 39 6.32 -20.24 -2.67
N ASP A 40 7.41 -20.72 -3.26
CA ASP A 40 8.74 -20.88 -2.64
C ASP A 40 9.35 -19.57 -2.12
N ARG A 41 8.84 -18.42 -2.58
CA ARG A 41 9.33 -17.08 -2.23
C ARG A 41 8.46 -16.39 -1.18
N ILE A 42 7.41 -17.07 -0.69
CA ILE A 42 6.42 -16.50 0.22
C ILE A 42 6.33 -17.33 1.51
N ILE A 43 6.53 -16.65 2.64
CA ILE A 43 6.26 -17.20 3.97
C ILE A 43 4.84 -16.79 4.34
N PHE A 44 3.97 -17.77 4.56
CA PHE A 44 2.56 -17.56 4.93
C PHE A 44 2.38 -17.64 6.44
N LEU A 45 1.82 -16.58 7.05
CA LEU A 45 1.56 -16.51 8.49
C LEU A 45 0.10 -16.17 8.74
N VAL A 46 -0.57 -16.94 9.60
CA VAL A 46 -1.88 -16.58 10.15
C VAL A 46 -1.65 -15.79 11.43
N GLY A 47 -2.09 -14.53 11.48
CA GLY A 47 -1.89 -13.65 12.64
C GLY A 47 -2.41 -12.24 12.44
N ASP A 48 -2.61 -11.51 13.55
CA ASP A 48 -2.99 -10.11 13.52
C ASP A 48 -1.73 -9.23 13.52
N PHE A 49 -1.57 -8.42 12.48
CA PHE A 49 -0.45 -7.48 12.39
C PHE A 49 -0.37 -6.54 13.60
N PHE A 50 -1.48 -6.09 14.17
CA PHE A 50 -1.47 -5.23 15.34
C PHE A 50 -0.85 -5.91 16.57
N GLU A 51 -1.02 -7.22 16.71
CA GLU A 51 -0.47 -8.01 17.81
C GLU A 51 0.96 -8.46 17.52
N ASN A 52 1.22 -8.88 16.27
CA ASN A 52 2.48 -9.49 15.88
C ASN A 52 3.57 -8.48 15.46
N ALA A 53 3.24 -7.22 15.13
CA ALA A 53 4.19 -6.25 14.60
C ALA A 53 5.44 -6.07 15.48
N HIS A 54 5.32 -6.20 16.79
CA HIS A 54 6.45 -6.08 17.73
C HIS A 54 7.46 -7.23 17.62
N SER A 55 7.02 -8.40 17.17
CA SER A 55 7.84 -9.61 17.03
C SER A 55 8.32 -9.84 15.60
N LEU A 56 7.84 -9.04 14.63
CA LEU A 56 8.27 -9.14 13.25
C LEU A 56 9.71 -8.63 13.08
N GLN A 57 10.50 -9.35 12.29
CA GLN A 57 11.82 -8.89 11.87
C GLN A 57 11.69 -7.62 11.03
N LYS A 58 12.74 -6.79 11.06
CA LYS A 58 12.81 -5.60 10.19
C LYS A 58 12.74 -6.02 8.72
N ALA A 59 11.98 -5.24 7.96
CA ALA A 59 11.79 -5.45 6.54
C ALA A 59 12.14 -4.21 5.74
N ASP A 60 12.32 -4.39 4.43
CA ASP A 60 12.63 -3.29 3.53
C ASP A 60 11.38 -2.46 3.18
N GLY A 61 10.22 -3.12 3.18
CA GLY A 61 8.95 -2.47 2.93
C GLY A 61 7.75 -3.27 3.40
N ILE A 62 6.67 -2.56 3.69
CA ILE A 62 5.35 -3.11 3.97
C ILE A 62 4.38 -2.62 2.89
N VAL A 63 3.55 -3.52 2.40
CA VAL A 63 2.39 -3.23 1.57
C VAL A 63 1.17 -3.75 2.31
N THR A 64 0.16 -2.92 2.50
CA THR A 64 -1.09 -3.34 3.13
C THR A 64 -2.28 -2.62 2.53
N SER A 65 -3.45 -3.25 2.62
CA SER A 65 -4.73 -2.68 2.21
C SER A 65 -5.64 -2.55 3.44
N PRO A 66 -5.59 -1.41 4.16
CA PRO A 66 -6.48 -1.18 5.29
C PRO A 66 -7.96 -1.25 4.86
N PRO A 67 -8.85 -1.81 5.72
CA PRO A 67 -10.29 -1.70 5.53
C PRO A 67 -10.75 -0.28 5.24
N ALA A 68 -11.70 -0.15 4.31
CA ALA A 68 -12.33 1.12 3.97
C ALA A 68 -13.01 1.80 5.17
N ASN A 69 -13.50 1.00 6.13
CA ASN A 69 -14.17 1.45 7.34
C ASN A 69 -13.25 1.51 8.58
N MET A 70 -11.92 1.51 8.39
CA MET A 70 -10.97 1.64 9.49
C MET A 70 -11.05 3.06 10.08
N THR A 71 -11.14 3.14 11.41
CA THR A 71 -11.17 4.43 12.12
C THR A 71 -9.81 5.13 12.03
N LYS A 72 -9.81 6.46 12.14
CA LYS A 72 -8.58 7.28 12.13
C LYS A 72 -7.56 6.81 13.18
N ASP A 73 -8.00 6.51 14.40
CA ASP A 73 -7.10 6.02 15.47
C ASP A 73 -6.45 4.68 15.13
N LYS A 74 -7.21 3.75 14.52
CA LYS A 74 -6.65 2.47 14.07
C LYS A 74 -5.68 2.65 12.91
N MET A 75 -5.96 3.61 12.03
CA MET A 75 -5.07 3.96 10.93
C MET A 75 -3.75 4.55 11.45
N GLN A 76 -3.81 5.45 12.43
CA GLN A 76 -2.63 6.00 13.10
C GLN A 76 -1.80 4.90 13.78
N ASN A 77 -2.46 3.98 14.49
CA ASN A 77 -1.77 2.84 15.09
C ASN A 77 -1.11 1.94 14.04
N LEU A 78 -1.80 1.69 12.92
CA LEU A 78 -1.27 0.90 11.81
C LEU A 78 -0.02 1.57 11.19
N THR A 79 -0.07 2.87 10.92
CA THR A 79 1.07 3.60 10.33
C THR A 79 2.27 3.62 11.27
N ASP A 80 2.03 3.78 12.58
CA ASP A 80 3.08 3.80 13.58
C ASP A 80 3.74 2.42 13.79
N LEU A 81 2.95 1.34 13.79
CA LEU A 81 3.49 -0.02 13.84
C LEU A 81 4.24 -0.38 12.55
N ALA A 82 3.67 -0.10 11.38
CA ALA A 82 4.30 -0.40 10.10
C ALA A 82 5.63 0.35 9.94
N SER A 83 5.70 1.61 10.34
CA SER A 83 6.94 2.42 10.28
C SER A 83 8.04 1.92 11.22
N ARG A 84 7.71 1.12 12.26
CA ARG A 84 8.71 0.46 13.11
C ARG A 84 9.31 -0.78 12.44
N VAL A 85 8.49 -1.50 11.68
CA VAL A 85 8.88 -2.75 11.02
C VAL A 85 9.65 -2.47 9.73
N ALA A 86 9.23 -1.45 8.95
CA ALA A 86 9.87 -1.12 7.69
C ALA A 86 9.98 0.40 7.45
N PRO A 87 11.06 0.88 6.80
CA PRO A 87 11.22 2.29 6.48
C PRO A 87 10.31 2.75 5.34
N LYS A 88 9.73 1.84 4.56
CA LYS A 88 8.83 2.16 3.44
C LYS A 88 7.51 1.45 3.63
N VAL A 89 6.42 2.20 3.74
CA VAL A 89 5.08 1.63 3.86
C VAL A 89 4.20 2.11 2.71
N LEU A 90 3.56 1.17 2.03
CA LEU A 90 2.62 1.41 0.95
C LEU A 90 1.23 0.97 1.40
N LEU A 91 0.30 1.91 1.49
CA LEU A 91 -1.10 1.65 1.79
C LEU A 91 -1.90 1.73 0.49
N ARG A 92 -2.65 0.67 0.18
CA ARG A 92 -3.66 0.71 -0.89
C ARG A 92 -5.02 0.99 -0.27
N LEU A 93 -5.64 2.08 -0.73
CA LEU A 93 -6.90 2.60 -0.21
C LEU A 93 -7.96 2.61 -1.30
N MET A 94 -9.22 2.60 -0.88
CA MET A 94 -10.36 2.69 -1.80
C MET A 94 -10.37 4.05 -2.51
N LYS A 95 -10.86 4.07 -3.76
CA LYS A 95 -10.94 5.29 -4.59
C LYS A 95 -11.76 6.43 -3.98
N ASP A 96 -12.73 6.09 -3.13
CA ASP A 96 -13.67 7.04 -2.51
C ASP A 96 -13.26 7.44 -1.10
N GLN A 97 -12.12 6.93 -0.60
CA GLN A 97 -11.66 7.23 0.74
C GLN A 97 -11.08 8.65 0.81
N GLU A 98 -11.47 9.40 1.83
CA GLU A 98 -11.05 10.79 1.98
C GLU A 98 -9.55 10.88 2.31
N VAL A 99 -8.78 11.49 1.40
CA VAL A 99 -7.32 11.59 1.51
C VAL A 99 -6.91 12.64 2.56
N ALA A 100 -7.81 13.57 2.90
CA ALA A 100 -7.57 14.59 3.91
C ALA A 100 -7.25 13.98 5.29
N ASP A 101 -7.93 12.90 5.65
CA ASP A 101 -7.69 12.19 6.91
C ASP A 101 -6.31 11.52 6.97
N LEU A 102 -5.80 11.03 5.83
CA LEU A 102 -4.45 10.46 5.76
C LEU A 102 -3.40 11.53 5.99
N TYR A 103 -3.56 12.70 5.36
CA TYR A 103 -2.61 13.78 5.50
C TYR A 103 -2.53 14.32 6.93
N GLN A 104 -3.59 14.15 7.73
CA GLN A 104 -3.58 14.45 9.17
C GLN A 104 -2.72 13.48 9.99
N LEU A 105 -2.31 12.33 9.44
CA LEU A 105 -1.41 11.37 10.11
C LEU A 105 0.07 11.75 9.97
N GLU A 106 0.40 12.66 9.04
CA GLU A 106 1.78 13.10 8.86
C GLU A 106 2.34 13.72 10.13
N ASN A 107 3.61 13.43 10.40
CA ASN A 107 4.30 13.94 11.56
C ASN A 107 5.80 14.00 11.29
N ILE A 108 6.59 14.28 12.33
CA ILE A 108 8.05 14.38 12.22
C ILE A 108 8.74 13.09 11.74
N LYS A 109 8.08 11.93 11.84
CA LYS A 109 8.64 10.62 11.48
C LYS A 109 8.46 10.30 10.00
N TYR A 110 7.34 10.71 9.41
CA TYR A 110 7.02 10.36 8.02
C TYR A 110 6.15 11.41 7.33
N TYR A 111 6.38 11.53 6.03
CA TYR A 111 5.53 12.27 5.09
C TYR A 111 4.72 11.28 4.24
N ILE A 112 3.57 11.74 3.73
CA ILE A 112 2.67 10.94 2.91
C ILE A 112 2.63 11.50 1.50
N LYS A 113 3.00 10.66 0.53
CA LYS A 113 2.79 10.93 -0.89
C LYS A 113 1.65 10.04 -1.39
N THR A 114 0.72 10.60 -2.17
CA THR A 114 -0.38 9.81 -2.73
C THR A 114 -0.38 9.79 -4.26
N GLU A 115 -0.83 8.67 -4.82
CA GLU A 115 -1.03 8.47 -6.26
C GLU A 115 -2.41 7.84 -6.50
N LYS A 116 -3.19 8.38 -7.43
CA LYS A 116 -4.48 7.83 -7.84
C LYS A 116 -4.24 6.82 -8.96
N ILE A 117 -4.67 5.59 -8.74
CA ILE A 117 -4.64 4.53 -9.73
C ILE A 117 -5.96 4.51 -10.48
N CYS A 118 -5.89 4.62 -11.80
CA CYS A 118 -7.01 4.49 -12.70
C CYS A 118 -6.81 3.26 -13.60
N ILE A 119 -7.84 2.43 -13.75
CA ILE A 119 -7.85 1.31 -14.70
C ILE A 119 -8.79 1.69 -15.84
N ASP A 120 -8.32 1.62 -17.08
CA ASP A 120 -9.11 2.01 -18.26
C ASP A 120 -9.74 3.41 -18.12
N ARG A 121 -8.95 4.35 -17.56
CA ARG A 121 -9.33 5.74 -17.24
C ARG A 121 -10.32 5.91 -16.07
N GLU A 122 -10.84 4.82 -15.53
CA GLU A 122 -11.74 4.85 -14.37
C GLU A 122 -10.98 4.81 -13.04
N PRO A 123 -11.34 5.63 -12.05
CA PRO A 123 -10.77 5.56 -10.70
C PRO A 123 -10.89 4.15 -10.10
N ASN A 124 -9.78 3.57 -9.63
CA ASN A 124 -9.75 2.25 -9.00
C ASN A 124 -9.34 2.31 -7.52
N SER A 125 -8.19 2.92 -7.22
CA SER A 125 -7.66 2.99 -5.86
C SER A 125 -6.72 4.17 -5.66
N ILE A 126 -6.33 4.40 -4.41
CA ILE A 126 -5.30 5.38 -4.05
C ILE A 126 -4.13 4.61 -3.41
N LEU A 127 -2.91 4.89 -3.85
CA LEU A 127 -1.69 4.42 -3.21
C LEU A 127 -1.13 5.55 -2.35
N ALA A 128 -0.99 5.31 -1.05
CA ALA A 128 -0.32 6.21 -0.12
C ALA A 128 1.03 5.63 0.29
N PHE A 129 2.09 6.36 -0.02
CA PHE A 129 3.47 6.03 0.33
C PHE A 129 3.87 6.82 1.56
N LEU A 130 4.19 6.11 2.64
CA LEU A 130 4.78 6.68 3.84
C LEU A 130 6.30 6.49 3.72
N GLY A 131 7.00 7.62 3.63
CA GLY A 131 8.46 7.67 3.57
C GLY A 131 9.05 8.35 4.81
N PRO A 132 10.28 8.01 5.21
CA PRO A 132 10.94 8.65 6.34
C PRO A 132 11.32 10.08 5.95
N GLY A 133 11.13 11.02 6.88
CA GLY A 133 11.55 12.41 6.72
C GLY A 133 10.46 13.42 7.03
N ILE A 134 10.88 14.69 7.11
CA ILE A 134 10.03 15.84 7.43
C ILE A 134 9.51 16.43 6.12
N ASN A 135 8.22 16.73 6.04
CA ASN A 135 7.69 17.51 4.92
C ASN A 135 8.29 18.93 4.95
N THR A 136 9.29 19.19 4.11
CA THR A 136 9.93 20.51 3.99
C THR A 136 9.08 21.51 3.22
N ASN A 137 7.98 21.08 2.61
CA ASN A 137 7.10 21.94 1.83
C ASN A 137 6.00 22.50 2.72
N ASN A 138 6.37 23.54 3.46
CA ASN A 138 5.44 24.50 4.02
C ASN A 138 4.87 25.32 2.85
N ARG A 139 3.65 24.99 2.39
CA ARG A 139 2.70 25.86 1.70
C ARG A 139 1.52 25.02 1.23
N ASN A 140 0.33 25.63 1.26
CA ASN A 140 -0.91 25.24 0.61
C ASN A 140 -0.76 25.09 -0.93
N VAL A 141 0.25 24.37 -1.39
CA VAL A 141 0.35 23.88 -2.76
C VAL A 141 -0.60 22.71 -2.81
N GLU A 142 -1.67 22.83 -3.59
CA GLU A 142 -2.56 21.72 -3.94
C GLU A 142 -1.73 20.45 -4.07
N ARG A 143 -1.86 19.53 -3.09
CA ARG A 143 -1.11 18.28 -3.09
C ARG A 143 -1.56 17.49 -4.30
N THR A 144 -0.85 17.70 -5.41
CA THR A 144 -1.31 17.24 -6.71
C THR A 144 -1.17 15.72 -6.71
N GLN A 145 -2.30 15.05 -6.57
CA GLN A 145 -2.35 13.60 -6.62
C GLN A 145 -1.92 13.18 -8.02
N LYS A 146 -0.78 12.50 -8.12
CA LYS A 146 -0.32 11.97 -9.41
C LYS A 146 -1.29 10.90 -9.87
N LYS A 147 -1.67 10.91 -11.15
CA LYS A 147 -2.53 9.87 -11.71
C LYS A 147 -1.67 8.86 -12.48
N VAL A 148 -1.86 7.59 -12.17
CA VAL A 148 -1.27 6.45 -12.86
C VAL A 148 -2.39 5.72 -13.58
N LEU A 149 -2.33 5.66 -14.91
CA LEU A 149 -3.27 4.93 -15.73
C LEU A 149 -2.76 3.51 -15.94
N VAL A 150 -3.60 2.49 -15.83
CA VAL A 150 -3.29 1.10 -16.19
C VAL A 150 -4.34 0.64 -17.19
N PHE A 151 -3.94 0.01 -18.29
CA PHE A 151 -4.90 -0.57 -19.23
C PHE A 151 -5.06 -2.06 -18.96
N SER A 152 -6.30 -2.55 -18.96
CA SER A 152 -6.63 -3.97 -18.71
C SER A 152 -6.34 -4.88 -19.91
N ASP A 153 -5.91 -4.30 -21.04
CA ASP A 153 -5.60 -4.98 -22.30
C ASP A 153 -4.44 -5.98 -22.24
N GLY A 154 -3.72 -6.06 -21.12
CA GLY A 154 -2.59 -6.97 -20.91
C GLY A 154 -1.32 -6.56 -21.68
N VAL A 155 -1.35 -5.48 -22.47
CA VAL A 155 -0.23 -5.03 -23.31
C VAL A 155 0.66 -4.01 -22.59
N SER A 156 0.13 -3.36 -21.55
CA SER A 156 0.78 -2.28 -20.79
C SER A 156 2.06 -2.67 -20.03
N VAL A 157 2.35 -3.96 -19.87
CA VAL A 157 3.48 -4.45 -19.05
C VAL A 157 4.85 -4.19 -19.71
N ASN A 158 4.89 -3.84 -21.01
CA ASN A 158 6.10 -3.68 -21.80
C ASN A 158 6.28 -2.29 -22.44
N ARG A 159 5.47 -1.32 -22.04
CA ARG A 159 5.41 0.00 -22.69
C ARG A 159 6.06 1.10 -21.85
N ARG A 160 6.68 2.07 -22.52
CA ARG A 160 7.44 3.15 -21.87
C ARG A 160 6.48 4.10 -21.15
N VAL A 161 6.89 4.58 -19.97
CA VAL A 161 6.15 5.57 -19.19
C VAL A 161 6.33 6.94 -19.83
N HIS A 162 5.25 7.54 -20.30
CA HIS A 162 5.28 8.90 -20.86
C HIS A 162 4.47 9.87 -19.99
N TRP A 163 5.05 11.04 -19.75
CA TRP A 163 4.41 12.12 -18.98
C TRP A 163 3.49 12.93 -19.91
N VAL A 164 2.19 12.95 -19.60
CA VAL A 164 1.21 13.74 -20.34
C VAL A 164 1.13 15.14 -19.72
N ARG A 165 1.85 16.08 -20.36
CA ARG A 165 2.07 17.48 -19.96
C ARG A 165 0.82 18.25 -19.48
N GLY A 166 -0.36 17.93 -20.00
CA GLY A 166 -1.59 18.67 -19.70
C GLY A 166 -2.29 18.31 -18.39
N ASN A 167 -2.06 17.10 -17.84
CA ASN A 167 -2.96 16.52 -16.84
C ASN A 167 -2.27 15.91 -15.60
N ASN A 168 -0.95 16.04 -15.46
CA ASN A 168 -0.17 15.31 -14.42
C ASN A 168 -0.44 13.79 -14.42
N LEU A 169 -0.57 13.22 -15.62
CA LEU A 169 -0.86 11.82 -15.87
C LEU A 169 0.40 11.10 -16.35
N PHE A 170 0.65 9.92 -15.77
CA PHE A 170 1.56 8.93 -16.33
C PHE A 170 0.72 7.87 -17.06
N ALA A 171 0.96 7.73 -18.36
CA ALA A 171 0.38 6.68 -19.18
C ALA A 171 1.46 5.66 -19.52
N TYR A 172 1.07 4.38 -19.55
CA TYR A 172 1.85 3.33 -20.21
C TYR A 172 1.39 3.34 -21.66
N ASP A 173 2.33 3.43 -22.58
CA ASP A 173 2.03 3.31 -24.01
C ASP A 173 1.37 1.98 -24.35
#